data_AF-A0A3C1VCI2-F1
#
_entry.id   AF-A0A3C1VCI2-F1
#
_cell.length_a   1.000
_cell.length_b   1.000
_cell.length_c   1.000
_cell.angle_alpha   90.00
_cell.angle_beta   90.00
_cell.angle_gamma   90.00
#
_symmetry.space_group_name_H-M   'P 1'
#
loop_
_entity.id
_entity.type
_entity.pdbx_description
1 polymer ?
#
loop_
_entity_poly.entity_id
_entity_poly.type
_entity_poly.pdbx_seq_one_letter_code
_entity_poly.pdbx_strand_id
1 'polypeptide(L)'
;NLRGEFKGGGSRAEVLGDIESKKLAYRHNGRFDAVALRKLDRRTDVNKGDQFNFRLNKDGSLPSNSAEAIPGKEFTRLLDQVEEQLRALGEQIFSGAAAVDPYRKGQQTPCEYCDYRAACRIDEWTHEWRVLRAAATEEKI
;
A
#
# COMPACT_ATOMS: atom_id res chain seq x y z
N ASN A 1 -13.80 -8.77 -5.52
CA ASN A 1 -14.08 -10.12 -4.99
C ASN A 1 -13.71 -10.18 -3.51
N LEU A 2 -14.69 -10.22 -2.60
CA LEU A 2 -14.48 -10.32 -1.13
C LEU A 2 -14.16 -11.75 -0.68
N ARG A 3 -13.38 -12.51 -1.45
CA ARG A 3 -12.94 -13.85 -1.03
C ARG A 3 -11.71 -13.70 -0.17
N GLY A 4 -11.81 -14.12 1.09
CA GLY A 4 -10.64 -14.21 1.96
C GLY A 4 -9.68 -15.28 1.46
N GLU A 5 -8.39 -15.06 1.69
CA GLU A 5 -7.36 -16.06 1.41
C GLU A 5 -7.28 -17.06 2.57
N PHE A 6 -7.59 -18.32 2.30
CA PHE A 6 -7.54 -19.39 3.30
C PHE A 6 -6.42 -20.37 2.95
N LYS A 7 -5.65 -20.81 3.96
CA LYS A 7 -4.78 -21.97 3.80
C LYS A 7 -5.64 -23.24 3.71
N GLY A 8 -5.32 -24.11 2.75
CA GLY A 8 -5.88 -25.46 2.71
C GLY A 8 -5.40 -26.30 3.90
N GLY A 9 -6.14 -27.34 4.25
CA GLY A 9 -5.80 -28.29 5.31
C GLY A 9 -6.21 -29.72 4.93
N GLY A 10 -5.79 -30.70 5.74
CA GLY A 10 -6.04 -32.12 5.47
C GLY A 10 -7.49 -32.55 5.66
N SER A 11 -8.29 -31.79 6.42
CA SER A 11 -9.73 -32.04 6.57
C SER A 11 -10.55 -30.76 6.72
N ARG A 12 -11.86 -30.86 6.45
CA ARG A 12 -12.82 -29.76 6.70
C ARG A 12 -12.84 -29.35 8.18
N ALA A 13 -12.75 -30.30 9.10
CA ALA A 13 -12.78 -30.03 10.53
C ALA A 13 -11.56 -29.20 10.97
N GLU A 14 -10.38 -29.54 10.45
CA GLU A 14 -9.14 -28.79 10.66
C GLU A 14 -9.24 -27.36 10.15
N VAL A 15 -9.65 -27.18 8.88
CA VAL A 15 -9.79 -25.84 8.27
C VAL A 15 -10.85 -25.01 8.99
N LEU A 16 -11.95 -25.62 9.43
CA LEU A 16 -12.98 -24.91 10.18
C LEU A 16 -12.59 -24.62 11.63
N GLY A 17 -11.67 -25.39 12.22
CA GLY A 17 -11.15 -25.18 13.57
C GLY A 17 -10.13 -24.04 13.68
N ASP A 18 -9.48 -23.67 12.58
CA ASP A 18 -8.50 -22.58 12.55
C ASP A 18 -9.18 -21.19 12.49
N ILE A 19 -9.62 -20.73 13.66
CA ILE A 19 -10.29 -19.43 13.81
C ILE A 19 -9.35 -18.26 13.49
N GLU A 20 -8.06 -18.38 13.79
CA GLU A 20 -7.08 -17.31 13.54
C GLU A 20 -6.86 -17.10 12.04
N SER A 21 -6.69 -18.17 11.26
CA SER A 21 -6.61 -18.05 9.80
C SER A 21 -7.87 -17.45 9.20
N LYS A 22 -9.06 -17.75 9.74
CA LYS A 22 -10.31 -17.13 9.29
C LYS A 22 -10.36 -15.63 9.51
N LYS A 23 -9.85 -15.15 10.65
CA LYS A 23 -9.77 -13.69 10.92
C LYS A 23 -8.78 -13.04 9.95
N LEU A 24 -7.60 -13.62 9.78
CA LEU A 24 -6.55 -13.07 8.93
C LEU A 24 -6.91 -13.07 7.44
N ALA A 25 -7.76 -13.99 6.99
CA ALA A 25 -8.24 -14.07 5.62
C ALA A 25 -8.94 -12.79 5.14
N TYR A 26 -9.48 -11.99 6.07
CA TYR A 26 -10.18 -10.72 5.79
C TYR A 26 -9.43 -9.49 6.29
N ARG A 27 -8.14 -9.62 6.59
CA ARG A 27 -7.34 -8.51 7.11
C ARG A 27 -7.29 -7.36 6.10
N HIS A 28 -7.57 -6.16 6.57
CA HIS A 28 -7.37 -4.92 5.83
C HIS A 28 -5.87 -4.65 5.69
N ASN A 29 -5.43 -4.31 4.49
CA ASN A 29 -4.05 -3.89 4.22
C ASN A 29 -4.06 -2.42 3.79
N GLY A 30 -3.23 -1.61 4.42
CA GLY A 30 -3.05 -0.20 4.06
C GLY A 30 -2.38 0.59 5.17
N ARG A 31 -1.81 1.76 4.83
CA ARG A 31 -1.24 2.65 5.85
C ARG A 31 -2.33 3.44 6.57
N PHE A 32 -2.22 3.59 7.88
CA PHE A 32 -3.16 4.37 8.69
C PHE A 32 -2.47 5.11 9.83
N ASP A 33 -3.10 6.19 10.30
CA ASP A 33 -2.63 6.96 11.45
C ASP A 33 -2.81 6.17 12.75
N ALA A 34 -1.70 5.96 13.46
CA ALA A 34 -1.67 5.29 14.76
C ALA A 34 -2.59 5.93 15.81
N VAL A 35 -2.85 7.24 15.73
CA VAL A 35 -3.76 7.94 16.64
C VAL A 35 -5.20 7.43 16.48
N ALA A 36 -5.57 6.94 15.30
CA ALA A 36 -6.87 6.35 15.03
C ALA A 36 -6.97 4.87 15.42
N LEU A 37 -5.89 4.23 15.91
CA LEU A 37 -5.88 2.79 16.19
C LEU A 37 -7.06 2.34 17.05
N ARG A 38 -7.39 3.09 18.12
CA ARG A 38 -8.50 2.72 19.02
C ARG A 38 -9.90 3.00 18.45
N LYS A 39 -9.99 3.73 17.33
CA LYS A 39 -11.21 3.87 16.54
C LYS A 39 -11.39 2.69 15.58
N LEU A 40 -10.28 2.10 15.12
CA LEU A 40 -10.26 0.94 14.23
C LEU A 40 -10.36 -0.39 15.00
N ASP A 41 -9.75 -0.47 16.19
CA ASP A 41 -9.75 -1.64 17.07
C ASP A 41 -9.91 -1.23 18.55
N ARG A 42 -11.06 -1.56 19.12
CA ARG A 42 -11.45 -1.17 20.48
C ARG A 42 -10.83 -2.06 21.58
N ARG A 43 -10.18 -3.18 21.22
CA ARG A 43 -9.60 -4.12 22.20
C ARG A 43 -8.31 -3.57 22.79
N THR A 44 -8.33 -3.18 24.06
CA THR A 44 -7.17 -2.57 24.74
C THR A 44 -6.22 -3.59 25.37
N ASP A 45 -6.66 -4.84 25.50
CA ASP A 45 -5.95 -5.98 26.08
C ASP A 45 -4.99 -6.69 25.11
N VAL A 46 -4.96 -6.26 23.85
CA VAL A 46 -4.12 -6.85 22.79
C VAL A 46 -3.04 -5.89 22.29
N ASN A 47 -1.86 -6.45 22.05
CA ASN A 47 -0.69 -5.76 21.46
C ASN A 47 -0.47 -6.13 19.98
N LYS A 48 -1.37 -6.89 19.38
CA LYS A 48 -1.32 -7.30 17.96
C LYS A 48 -2.72 -7.33 17.39
N GLY A 49 -2.91 -6.76 16.21
CA GLY A 49 -4.18 -6.78 15.50
C GLY A 49 -4.41 -8.05 14.67
N ASP A 50 -5.69 -8.33 14.41
CA ASP A 50 -6.15 -9.39 13.49
C ASP A 50 -6.74 -8.82 12.19
N GLN A 51 -7.76 -7.96 12.26
CA GLN A 51 -8.41 -7.30 11.12
C GLN A 51 -7.61 -6.12 10.57
N PHE A 52 -6.89 -5.42 11.42
CA PHE A 52 -5.92 -4.38 11.04
C PHE A 52 -4.52 -4.82 11.42
N ASN A 53 -3.56 -4.62 10.54
CA ASN A 53 -2.18 -5.03 10.80
C ASN A 53 -1.45 -4.01 11.69
N PHE A 54 -1.42 -4.27 12.99
CA PHE A 54 -0.59 -3.52 13.92
C PHE A 54 0.09 -4.44 14.93
N ARG A 55 1.18 -3.92 15.51
CA ARG A 55 1.82 -4.45 16.71
C ARG A 55 2.16 -3.28 17.62
N LEU A 56 2.13 -3.50 18.92
CA LEU A 56 2.55 -2.55 19.95
C LEU A 56 3.69 -3.18 20.76
N ASN A 57 4.63 -2.33 21.17
CA ASN A 57 5.64 -2.67 22.17
C ASN A 57 4.97 -2.85 23.54
N LYS A 58 5.74 -3.34 24.53
CA LYS A 58 5.23 -3.55 25.90
C LYS A 58 4.73 -2.26 26.57
N ASP A 59 5.27 -1.11 26.16
CA ASP A 59 4.89 0.23 26.62
C ASP A 59 3.70 0.83 25.85
N GLY A 60 3.14 0.09 24.88
CA GLY A 60 2.04 0.55 24.03
C GLY A 60 2.47 1.41 22.83
N SER A 61 3.76 1.68 22.65
CA SER A 61 4.27 2.42 21.49
C SER A 61 4.31 1.55 20.22
N LEU A 62 4.38 2.20 19.05
CA LEU A 62 4.58 1.47 17.79
C LEU A 62 6.03 0.95 17.69
N PRO A 63 6.22 -0.27 17.18
CA PRO A 63 7.55 -0.77 16.86
C PRO A 63 8.15 0.05 15.72
N SER A 64 9.48 0.14 15.72
CA SER A 64 10.24 0.92 14.75
C SER A 64 10.03 0.42 13.30
N ASN A 65 9.65 -0.84 13.11
CA ASN A 65 9.37 -1.48 11.83
C ASN A 65 7.87 -1.70 11.58
N SER A 66 7.00 -0.87 12.17
CA SER A 66 5.57 -0.95 11.89
C SER A 66 5.29 -0.76 10.39
N ALA A 67 4.58 -1.72 9.80
CA ALA A 67 4.37 -1.76 8.35
C ALA A 67 3.21 -0.86 7.88
N GLU A 68 2.13 -0.83 8.64
CA GLU A 68 0.85 -0.23 8.25
C GLU A 68 0.42 0.91 9.18
N ALA A 69 0.45 0.70 10.49
CA ALA A 69 0.28 1.79 11.45
C ALA A 69 1.51 2.71 11.41
N ILE A 70 1.33 3.99 11.08
CA ILE A 70 2.41 4.97 11.07
C ILE A 70 2.15 6.10 12.07
N PRO A 71 3.20 6.72 12.64
CA PRO A 71 3.03 7.84 13.56
C PRO A 71 2.23 8.98 12.91
N GLY A 72 1.38 9.65 13.68
CA GLY A 72 0.48 10.69 13.15
C GLY A 72 1.21 11.79 12.38
N LYS A 73 2.38 12.25 12.86
CA LYS A 73 3.21 13.23 12.16
C LYS A 73 3.65 12.74 10.77
N GLU A 74 4.07 11.47 10.66
CA GLU A 74 4.46 10.88 9.38
C GLU A 74 3.25 10.65 8.46
N PHE A 75 2.08 10.33 9.04
CA PHE A 75 0.84 10.23 8.27
C PHE A 75 0.43 11.58 7.67
N THR A 76 0.45 12.66 8.46
CA THR A 76 0.19 14.02 7.98
C THR A 76 1.19 14.41 6.88
N ARG A 77 2.49 14.18 7.10
CA ARG A 77 3.52 14.46 6.10
C ARG A 77 3.27 13.72 4.77
N LEU A 78 2.83 12.46 4.83
CA LEU A 78 2.46 11.70 3.65
C LEU A 78 1.27 12.34 2.91
N LEU A 79 0.26 12.81 3.64
CA LEU A 79 -0.89 13.50 3.05
C LEU A 79 -0.48 14.84 2.40
N ASP A 80 0.37 15.61 3.07
CA ASP A 80 0.88 16.89 2.55
C ASP A 80 1.63 16.67 1.22
N GLN A 81 2.49 15.64 1.17
CA GLN A 81 3.19 15.26 -0.07
C GLN A 81 2.21 14.86 -1.18
N VAL A 82 1.13 14.14 -0.86
CA VAL A 82 0.11 13.80 -1.86
C VAL A 82 -0.57 15.06 -2.39
N GLU A 83 -0.89 16.03 -1.54
CA GLU A 83 -1.48 17.31 -1.96
C GLU A 83 -0.53 18.09 -2.89
N GLU A 84 0.74 18.18 -2.53
CA GLU A 84 1.77 18.82 -3.36
C GLU A 84 1.89 18.16 -4.74
N GLN A 85 1.89 16.82 -4.79
CA GLN A 85 1.93 16.08 -6.05
C GLN A 85 0.68 16.31 -6.90
N LEU A 86 -0.50 16.34 -6.30
CA LEU A 86 -1.74 16.62 -7.01
C LEU A 86 -1.74 18.04 -7.62
N ARG A 87 -1.23 19.03 -6.87
CA ARG A 87 -1.09 20.40 -7.36
C ARG A 87 -0.14 20.47 -8.55
N ALA A 88 1.05 19.88 -8.44
CA ALA A 88 2.04 19.84 -9.50
C ALA A 88 1.52 19.15 -10.78
N LEU A 89 0.82 18.02 -10.62
CA LEU A 89 0.18 17.31 -11.74
C LEU A 89 -0.92 18.16 -12.39
N GLY A 90 -1.72 18.86 -11.59
CA GLY A 90 -2.74 19.79 -12.09
C GLY A 90 -2.13 20.91 -12.93
N GLU A 91 -1.08 21.56 -12.43
CA GLU A 91 -0.35 22.62 -13.16
C GLU A 91 0.20 22.11 -14.50
N GLN A 92 0.78 20.90 -14.52
CA GLN A 92 1.25 20.27 -15.76
C GLN A 92 0.11 20.05 -16.76
N ILE A 93 -1.03 19.52 -16.32
CA ILE A 93 -2.21 19.31 -17.18
C ILE A 93 -2.69 20.65 -17.75
N PHE A 94 -2.83 21.69 -16.93
CA PHE A 94 -3.29 23.01 -17.39
C PHE A 94 -2.30 23.73 -18.31
N SER A 95 -1.00 23.40 -18.19
CA SER A 95 0.03 23.90 -19.12
C SER A 95 -0.01 23.22 -20.50
N GLY A 96 -0.82 22.16 -20.67
CA GLY A 96 -0.87 21.36 -21.90
C GLY A 96 0.22 20.28 -21.98
N ALA A 97 0.84 19.91 -20.86
CA ALA A 97 1.83 18.84 -20.84
C ALA A 97 1.18 17.49 -21.20
N ALA A 98 1.59 16.90 -22.32
CA ALA A 98 1.04 15.64 -22.85
C ALA A 98 2.15 14.69 -23.35
N ALA A 99 3.34 14.76 -22.74
CA ALA A 99 4.46 13.92 -23.12
C ALA A 99 4.15 12.44 -22.93
N VAL A 100 4.54 11.62 -23.91
CA VAL A 100 4.43 10.17 -23.83
C VAL A 100 5.61 9.62 -23.03
N ASP A 101 5.45 9.52 -21.71
CA ASP A 101 6.51 9.14 -20.75
C ASP A 101 6.04 8.07 -19.74
N PRO A 102 5.74 6.83 -20.18
CA PRO A 102 5.37 5.74 -19.31
C PRO A 102 6.52 5.30 -18.41
N TYR A 103 6.17 4.87 -17.20
CA TYR A 103 7.14 4.33 -16.27
C TYR A 103 7.46 2.86 -16.53
N ARG A 104 8.59 2.38 -15.98
CA ARG A 104 8.86 0.96 -15.77
C ARG A 104 9.18 0.69 -14.31
N LYS A 105 8.46 -0.24 -13.67
CA LYS A 105 8.67 -0.66 -12.28
C LYS A 105 8.97 -2.15 -12.24
N GLY A 106 10.26 -2.50 -12.12
CA GLY A 106 10.69 -3.89 -12.32
C GLY A 106 10.37 -4.34 -13.75
N GLN A 107 9.55 -5.37 -13.90
CA GLN A 107 9.05 -5.85 -15.20
C GLN A 107 7.69 -5.26 -15.58
N GLN A 108 7.06 -4.48 -14.71
CA GLN A 108 5.74 -3.91 -14.96
C GLN A 108 5.85 -2.58 -15.70
N THR A 109 5.01 -2.40 -16.71
CA THR A 109 4.80 -1.13 -17.41
C THR A 109 3.30 -0.81 -17.41
N PRO A 110 2.89 0.47 -17.42
CA PRO A 110 1.47 0.82 -17.51
C PRO A 110 0.88 0.44 -18.87
N CYS A 111 1.72 0.20 -19.89
CA CYS A 111 1.31 -0.16 -21.24
C CYS A 111 0.50 -1.47 -21.31
N GLU A 112 0.70 -2.39 -20.36
CA GLU A 112 -0.08 -3.64 -20.26
C GLU A 112 -1.57 -3.39 -20.05
N TYR A 113 -1.93 -2.28 -19.39
CA TYR A 113 -3.31 -1.95 -19.00
C TYR A 113 -3.84 -0.69 -19.71
N CYS A 114 -3.12 -0.17 -20.72
CA CYS A 114 -3.45 1.10 -21.36
C CYS A 114 -4.29 0.90 -22.63
N ASP A 115 -5.55 1.36 -22.61
CA ASP A 115 -6.44 1.33 -23.78
C ASP A 115 -5.96 2.18 -24.97
N TYR A 116 -5.05 3.13 -24.72
CA TYR A 116 -4.53 4.06 -25.73
C TYR A 116 -3.21 3.62 -26.36
N ARG A 117 -2.79 2.36 -26.16
CA ARG A 117 -1.52 1.83 -26.68
C ARG A 117 -1.37 2.00 -28.20
N ALA A 118 -2.47 1.85 -28.95
CA ALA A 118 -2.45 2.03 -30.41
C ALA A 118 -2.27 3.51 -30.84
N ALA A 119 -2.59 4.47 -29.97
CA ALA A 119 -2.51 5.89 -30.26
C ALA A 119 -1.13 6.49 -29.94
N CYS A 120 -0.48 6.02 -28.87
CA CYS A 120 0.78 6.61 -28.39
C CYS A 120 2.01 6.29 -29.27
N ARG A 121 1.93 5.26 -30.13
CA ARG A 121 3.01 4.82 -31.06
C ARG A 121 4.35 4.49 -30.39
N ILE A 122 4.33 4.11 -29.11
CA ILE A 122 5.52 3.63 -28.41
C ILE A 122 5.94 2.28 -29.00
N ASP A 123 7.19 2.17 -29.41
CA ASP A 123 7.86 0.89 -29.67
C ASP A 123 8.63 0.47 -28.41
N GLU A 124 8.20 -0.63 -27.79
CA GLU A 124 8.73 -1.10 -26.51
C GLU A 124 10.20 -1.52 -26.57
N TRP A 125 10.72 -1.85 -27.75
CA TRP A 125 12.12 -2.23 -27.94
C TRP A 125 13.08 -1.04 -28.01
N THR A 126 12.57 0.13 -28.38
CA THR A 126 13.38 1.33 -28.61
C THR A 126 13.09 2.45 -27.62
N HIS A 127 11.95 2.39 -26.92
CA HIS A 127 11.54 3.43 -25.98
C HIS A 127 12.41 3.49 -24.71
N GLU A 128 12.82 4.70 -24.35
CA GLU A 128 13.49 5.00 -23.09
C GLU A 128 12.48 5.13 -21.96
N TRP A 129 12.52 4.21 -20.99
CA TRP A 129 11.55 4.14 -19.90
C TRP A 129 11.94 5.02 -18.71
N ARG A 130 10.95 5.68 -18.10
CA ARG A 130 11.14 6.29 -16.76
C ARG A 130 11.16 5.21 -15.68
N VAL A 131 12.36 4.81 -15.27
CA VAL A 131 12.57 3.72 -14.31
C VAL A 131 12.18 4.14 -12.89
N LEU A 132 11.13 3.51 -12.34
CA LEU A 132 10.77 3.61 -10.92
C LEU A 132 11.54 2.55 -10.14
N ARG A 133 12.55 3.01 -9.41
CA ARG A 133 13.31 2.17 -8.49
C ARG A 133 12.48 1.91 -7.23
N ALA A 134 12.77 0.80 -6.56
CA ALA A 134 12.31 0.65 -5.18
C ALA A 134 12.83 1.85 -4.38
N ALA A 135 11.96 2.43 -3.55
CA ALA A 135 12.41 3.43 -2.61
C ALA A 135 13.57 2.83 -1.81
N ALA A 136 14.70 3.54 -1.75
CA ALA A 136 15.72 3.22 -0.76
C ALA A 136 15.02 3.22 0.61
N THR A 137 15.36 2.27 1.47
CA THR A 137 14.95 2.34 2.87
C THR A 137 15.53 3.65 3.40
N GLU A 138 14.73 4.71 3.48
CA GLU A 138 15.21 5.98 4.02
C GLU A 138 15.73 5.71 5.43
N GLU A 139 17.02 6.01 5.62
CA GLU A 139 17.65 6.06 6.93
C GLU A 139 16.84 7.03 7.78
N LYS A 140 16.32 6.52 8.89
CA LYS A 140 15.61 7.32 9.88
C LYS A 140 16.54 8.44 10.34
N ILE A 141 16.15 9.68 10.09
CA ILE A 141 16.67 10.85 10.82
C ILE A 141 16.20 10.75 12.27
#